data_AF-A0A7M1B1W1-F1
#
_entry.id   AF-A0A7M1B1W1-F1
#
_cell.length_a   1.000
_cell.length_b   1.000
_cell.length_c   1.000
_cell.angle_alpha   90.00
_cell.angle_beta   90.00
_cell.angle_gamma   90.00
#
_symmetry.space_group_name_H-M   'P 1'
#
loop_
_entity.id
_entity.type
_entity.pdbx_description
1 polymer ?
#
loop_
_entity_poly.entity_id
_entity_poly.type
_entity_poly.pdbx_seq_one_letter_code
_entity_poly.pdbx_strand_id
1 'polypeptide(L)'
;MQTFTLVEILRESRKINTVNDLLSNYNAVIELAKEDVKKIAIAKKIFFTDFDAVFSTAAKMLRNTLNKKHLKAVKRFLTCENIDDAANFIIQRLLNNMKNITTNQNYNEYAAPPKFSILHDNIKVYDSELERALQLSDLKKISAEKLKQNLKKIWEEAILDFDFDLIDFENLCASYGFSMEDVLDYNPYALPEMKGELTECGNTQLVLIF
;
A
#
# COMPACT_ATOMS: atom_id res chain seq x y z
N MET A 1 12.72 7.46 -10.16
CA MET A 1 13.12 8.78 -9.64
C MET A 1 14.13 8.54 -8.52
N GLN A 2 15.36 9.03 -8.65
CA GLN A 2 16.40 8.84 -7.64
C GLN A 2 15.99 9.63 -6.39
N THR A 3 15.85 8.95 -5.24
CA THR A 3 15.47 9.59 -3.97
C THR A 3 16.74 9.86 -3.17
N PHE A 4 17.12 11.13 -3.09
CA PHE A 4 18.24 11.60 -2.27
C PHE A 4 17.90 11.52 -0.78
N THR A 5 18.89 11.18 0.03
CA THR A 5 18.78 11.17 1.49
C THR A 5 18.84 12.59 2.05
N LEU A 6 18.31 12.79 3.26
CA LEU A 6 18.38 14.06 3.97
C LEU A 6 19.81 14.56 4.09
N VAL A 7 20.76 13.66 4.40
CA VAL A 7 22.18 13.99 4.54
C VAL A 7 22.73 14.54 3.22
N GLU A 8 22.46 13.87 2.10
CA GLU A 8 22.91 14.32 0.77
C GLU A 8 22.33 15.70 0.43
N ILE A 9 21.03 15.89 0.66
CA ILE A 9 20.34 17.16 0.39
C ILE A 9 20.89 18.30 1.26
N LEU A 10 21.17 18.03 2.54
CA LEU A 10 21.71 19.04 3.45
C LEU A 10 23.16 19.41 3.11
N ARG A 11 24.00 18.45 2.69
CA ARG A 11 25.38 18.72 2.26
C ARG A 11 25.45 19.62 1.03
N GLU A 12 24.50 19.47 0.10
CA GLU A 12 24.43 20.30 -1.11
C GLU A 12 23.69 21.64 -0.88
N SER A 13 23.06 21.81 0.28
CA SER A 13 22.27 22.99 0.60
C SER A 13 23.14 24.22 0.85
N ARG A 14 22.95 25.26 0.04
CA ARG A 14 23.59 26.57 0.30
C ARG A 14 22.96 27.32 1.48
N LYS A 15 21.75 26.93 1.90
CA LYS A 15 20.95 27.65 2.91
C LYS A 15 21.04 27.07 4.31
N ILE A 16 21.41 25.79 4.45
CA ILE A 16 21.42 25.09 5.73
C ILE A 16 22.83 24.55 5.95
N ASN A 17 23.66 25.34 6.64
CA ASN A 17 25.05 24.96 6.91
C ASN A 17 25.27 24.68 8.39
N THR A 18 24.42 25.24 9.27
CA THR A 18 24.53 25.07 10.72
C THR A 18 23.27 24.42 11.31
N VAL A 19 23.39 23.91 12.55
CA VAL A 19 22.26 23.41 13.32
C VAL A 19 21.19 24.48 13.55
N ASN A 20 21.60 25.76 13.68
CA ASN A 20 20.65 26.87 13.84
C ASN A 20 19.85 27.14 12.55
N ASP A 21 20.47 27.01 11.38
CA ASP A 21 19.77 27.13 10.09
C ASP A 21 18.76 25.99 9.92
N LEU A 22 19.14 24.79 10.35
CA LEU A 22 18.27 23.62 10.36
C LEU A 22 17.02 23.90 11.20
N LEU A 23 17.21 24.38 12.44
CA LEU A 23 16.11 24.71 13.35
C LEU A 23 15.21 25.82 12.79
N SER A 24 15.79 26.83 12.15
CA SER A 24 15.06 27.90 11.47
C SER A 24 14.19 27.36 10.31
N ASN A 25 14.64 26.29 9.66
CA ASN A 25 13.96 25.64 8.55
C ASN A 25 13.31 24.29 8.92
N TYR A 26 12.95 24.12 10.20
CA TYR A 26 12.53 22.84 10.78
C TYR A 26 11.51 22.07 9.93
N ASN A 27 10.43 22.73 9.50
CA ASN A 27 9.37 22.05 8.75
C ASN A 27 9.87 21.45 7.42
N ALA A 28 10.72 22.19 6.69
CA ALA A 28 11.28 21.71 5.43
C ALA A 28 12.24 20.53 5.68
N VAL A 29 13.07 20.62 6.71
CA VAL A 29 14.01 19.56 7.09
C VAL A 29 13.27 18.29 7.49
N ILE A 30 12.18 18.41 8.24
CA ILE A 30 11.34 17.27 8.62
C ILE A 30 10.69 16.61 7.40
N GLU A 31 10.16 17.40 6.47
CA GLU A 31 9.55 16.83 5.26
C GLU A 31 10.59 16.06 4.43
N LEU A 32 11.81 16.60 4.29
CA LEU A 32 12.92 15.91 3.64
C LEU A 32 13.34 14.63 4.38
N ALA A 33 13.27 14.62 5.72
CA ALA A 33 13.60 13.46 6.53
C ALA A 33 12.59 12.30 6.41
N LYS A 34 11.38 12.57 5.90
CA LYS A 34 10.25 11.63 5.91
C LYS A 34 10.57 10.33 5.18
N GLU A 35 11.17 10.44 4.00
CA GLU A 35 11.48 9.28 3.16
C GLU A 35 12.60 8.41 3.77
N ASP A 36 13.62 9.03 4.37
CA ASP A 36 14.67 8.31 5.10
C ASP A 36 14.12 7.57 6.31
N VAL A 37 13.26 8.22 7.09
CA VAL A 37 12.59 7.60 8.23
C VAL A 37 11.75 6.41 7.79
N LYS A 38 11.03 6.52 6.67
CA LYS A 38 10.23 5.44 6.09
C LYS A 38 11.10 4.26 5.65
N LYS A 39 12.17 4.52 4.88
CA LYS A 39 13.13 3.50 4.44
C LYS A 39 13.77 2.77 5.62
N ILE A 40 14.19 3.50 6.65
CA ILE A 40 14.80 2.92 7.85
C ILE A 40 13.78 2.12 8.66
N ALA A 41 12.53 2.57 8.77
CA ALA A 41 11.47 1.83 9.44
C ALA A 41 11.23 0.47 8.76
N ILE A 42 11.12 0.46 7.43
CA ILE A 42 10.98 -0.77 6.62
C ILE A 42 12.20 -1.69 6.83
N ALA A 43 13.42 -1.15 6.71
CA ALA A 43 14.65 -1.93 6.88
C ALA A 43 14.76 -2.56 8.28
N LYS A 44 14.24 -1.88 9.30
CA LYS A 44 14.17 -2.36 10.69
C LYS A 44 12.94 -3.21 10.99
N LYS A 45 12.09 -3.50 10.00
CA LYS A 45 10.82 -4.23 10.14
C LYS A 45 9.89 -3.61 11.18
N ILE A 46 9.87 -2.28 11.25
CA ILE A 46 8.97 -1.52 12.12
C ILE A 46 7.81 -1.04 11.24
N PHE A 47 6.61 -1.50 11.56
CA PHE A 47 5.40 -1.14 10.83
C PHE A 47 4.56 -0.14 11.62
N PHE A 48 4.13 0.90 10.93
CA PHE A 48 3.21 1.91 11.45
C PHE A 48 1.96 1.87 10.59
N THR A 49 0.79 1.68 11.18
CA THR A 49 -0.48 1.55 10.43
C THR A 49 -0.82 2.80 9.66
N ASP A 50 -0.72 3.95 10.31
CA ASP A 50 -0.80 5.25 9.66
C ASP A 50 0.55 5.95 9.83
N PHE A 51 1.46 5.67 8.90
CA PHE A 51 2.80 6.24 8.93
C PHE A 51 2.77 7.76 8.97
N ASP A 52 1.91 8.38 8.15
CA ASP A 52 1.86 9.84 7.97
C ASP A 52 1.32 10.54 9.22
N ALA A 53 0.25 10.02 9.82
CA ALA A 53 -0.27 10.54 11.08
C ALA A 53 0.75 10.39 12.21
N VAL A 54 1.34 9.20 12.38
CA VAL A 54 2.33 8.93 13.43
C VAL A 54 3.59 9.79 13.23
N PHE A 55 4.03 9.98 11.98
CA PHE A 55 5.17 10.83 11.65
C PHE A 55 4.91 12.30 11.97
N SER A 56 3.74 12.83 11.60
CA SER A 56 3.32 14.20 11.91
C SER A 56 3.30 14.46 13.42
N THR A 57 2.77 13.51 14.19
CA THR A 57 2.77 13.54 15.66
C THR A 57 4.20 13.48 16.23
N ALA A 58 5.04 12.57 15.73
CA ALA A 58 6.44 12.45 16.12
C ALA A 58 7.25 13.74 15.85
N ALA A 59 6.95 14.43 14.75
CA ALA A 59 7.54 15.72 14.40
C ALA A 59 7.12 16.83 15.38
N LYS A 60 5.86 16.87 15.83
CA LYS A 60 5.42 17.82 16.88
C LYS A 60 6.16 17.55 18.20
N MET A 61 6.26 16.28 18.59
CA MET A 61 6.99 15.88 19.80
C MET A 61 8.49 16.24 19.75
N LEU A 62 9.13 16.07 18.58
CA LEU A 62 10.53 16.45 18.38
C LEU A 62 10.69 17.96 18.54
N ARG A 63 9.83 18.77 17.92
CA ARG A 63 9.85 20.24 18.06
C ARG A 63 9.74 20.67 19.52
N ASN A 64 8.82 20.08 20.26
CA ASN A 64 8.65 20.33 21.70
C ASN A 64 9.88 19.91 22.51
N THR A 65 10.54 18.81 22.12
CA THR A 65 11.79 18.36 22.75
C THR A 65 12.94 19.33 22.49
N LEU A 66 13.10 19.81 21.26
CA LEU A 66 14.15 20.75 20.87
C LEU A 66 14.03 22.11 21.59
N ASN A 67 12.81 22.52 21.94
CA ASN A 67 12.59 23.72 22.76
C ASN A 67 13.10 23.56 24.21
N LYS A 68 13.25 22.33 24.72
CA LYS A 68 13.75 22.03 26.07
C LYS A 68 15.28 22.02 26.09
N LYS A 69 15.89 23.20 25.92
CA LYS A 69 17.35 23.39 25.85
C LYS A 69 18.14 22.87 27.06
N HIS A 70 17.48 22.65 28.20
CA HIS A 70 18.12 22.09 29.39
C HIS A 70 18.44 20.58 29.26
N LEU A 71 17.76 19.85 28.36
CA LEU A 71 17.95 18.42 28.18
C LEU A 71 19.35 18.11 27.61
N LYS A 72 20.05 17.14 28.21
CA LYS A 72 21.40 16.73 27.80
C LYS A 72 21.50 16.38 26.31
N ALA A 73 20.53 15.63 25.78
CA ALA A 73 20.49 15.25 24.37
C ALA A 73 20.32 16.47 23.45
N VAL A 74 19.49 17.45 23.85
CA VAL A 74 19.26 18.68 23.09
C VAL A 74 20.51 19.57 23.13
N LYS A 75 21.16 19.70 24.31
CA LYS A 75 22.44 20.40 24.41
C LYS A 75 23.47 19.82 23.44
N ARG A 76 23.62 18.49 23.42
CA ARG A 76 24.53 17.81 22.50
C ARG A 76 24.18 18.03 21.03
N PHE A 77 22.89 18.06 20.70
CA PHE A 77 22.41 18.36 19.36
C PHE A 77 22.73 19.81 18.94
N LEU A 78 22.51 20.78 19.83
CA LEU A 78 22.79 22.20 19.55
C LEU A 78 24.29 22.49 19.39
N THR A 79 25.15 21.64 19.94
CA THR A 79 26.62 21.73 19.80
C THR A 79 27.17 20.81 18.70
N CYS A 80 26.33 20.22 17.84
CA CYS A 80 26.83 19.46 16.69
C CYS A 80 27.52 20.39 15.69
N GLU A 81 28.78 20.09 15.39
CA GLU A 81 29.55 20.77 14.34
C GLU A 81 29.27 20.15 12.96
N ASN A 82 28.97 18.85 12.93
CA ASN A 82 28.67 18.12 11.70
C ASN A 82 27.16 18.11 11.42
N ILE A 83 26.77 18.58 10.23
CA ILE A 83 25.38 18.58 9.76
C ILE A 83 24.83 17.17 9.57
N ASP A 84 25.67 16.20 9.22
CA ASP A 84 25.28 14.81 9.06
C ASP A 84 24.86 14.20 10.40
N ASP A 85 25.60 14.50 11.46
CA ASP A 85 25.28 14.05 12.82
C ASP A 85 23.98 14.69 13.33
N ALA A 86 23.76 15.96 12.99
CA ALA A 86 22.50 16.65 13.27
C ALA A 86 21.32 16.01 12.51
N ALA A 87 21.49 15.69 11.23
CA ALA A 87 20.49 15.00 10.41
C ALA A 87 20.17 13.60 10.96
N ASN A 88 21.21 12.82 11.28
CA ASN A 88 21.08 11.51 11.90
C ASN A 88 20.37 11.58 13.25
N PHE A 89 20.66 12.60 14.07
CA PHE A 89 19.97 12.83 15.33
C PHE A 89 18.46 13.02 15.12
N ILE A 90 18.06 13.82 14.12
CA ILE A 90 16.65 14.08 13.79
C ILE A 90 15.96 12.78 13.37
N ILE A 91 16.54 12.05 12.42
CA ILE A 91 16.00 10.78 11.92
C ILE A 91 15.82 9.79 13.08
N GLN A 92 16.85 9.62 13.92
CA GLN A 92 16.77 8.72 15.07
C GLN A 92 15.71 9.16 16.08
N ARG A 93 15.57 10.46 16.31
CA ARG A 93 14.61 10.97 17.29
C ARG A 93 13.18 10.87 16.79
N LEU A 94 12.94 11.09 15.49
CA LEU A 94 11.66 10.84 14.85
C LEU A 94 11.26 9.36 14.97
N LEU A 95 12.13 8.43 14.56
CA LEU A 95 11.87 6.99 14.68
C LEU A 95 11.55 6.57 16.12
N ASN A 96 12.29 7.09 17.11
CA ASN A 96 12.03 6.79 18.51
C ASN A 96 10.70 7.37 19.01
N ASN A 97 10.36 8.59 18.60
CA ASN A 97 9.06 9.18 18.93
C ASN A 97 7.92 8.36 18.31
N MET A 98 8.03 7.99 17.03
CA MET A 98 7.04 7.15 16.34
C MET A 98 6.85 5.80 17.05
N LYS A 99 7.94 5.14 17.46
CA LYS A 99 7.86 3.94 18.29
C LYS A 99 7.12 4.18 19.59
N ASN A 100 7.50 5.22 20.34
CA ASN A 100 6.87 5.51 21.62
C ASN A 100 5.36 5.77 21.48
N ILE A 101 4.95 6.51 20.45
CA ILE A 101 3.53 6.76 20.13
C ILE A 101 2.78 5.45 19.91
N THR A 102 3.41 4.46 19.28
CA THR A 102 2.73 3.22 18.87
C THR A 102 2.86 2.07 19.86
N THR A 103 3.80 2.14 20.80
CA THR A 103 4.05 1.06 21.77
C THR A 103 3.71 1.43 23.21
N ASN A 104 3.65 2.71 23.56
CA ASN A 104 3.46 3.15 24.94
C ASN A 104 2.09 3.81 25.14
N GLN A 105 1.19 3.08 25.79
CA GLN A 105 -0.18 3.50 26.10
C GLN A 105 -0.27 4.74 27.00
N ASN A 106 0.81 5.12 27.68
CA ASN A 106 0.83 6.31 28.53
C ASN A 106 1.00 7.62 27.74
N TYR A 107 1.23 7.56 26.42
CA TYR A 107 1.22 8.77 25.59
C TYR A 107 -0.21 9.18 25.27
N ASN A 108 -0.55 10.44 25.49
CA ASN A 108 -1.88 11.00 25.16
C ASN A 108 -2.24 10.81 23.68
N GLU A 109 -1.24 10.77 22.81
CA GLU A 109 -1.38 10.60 21.36
C GLU A 109 -1.15 9.13 20.95
N TYR A 110 -1.29 8.17 21.88
CA TYR A 110 -1.08 6.75 21.62
C TYR A 110 -1.97 6.27 20.47
N ALA A 111 -1.34 5.91 19.36
CA ALA A 111 -1.98 5.34 18.20
C ALA A 111 -1.53 3.89 18.10
N ALA A 112 -2.31 2.99 18.69
CA ALA A 112 -2.05 1.56 18.52
C ALA A 112 -2.14 1.23 17.03
N PRO A 113 -1.17 0.50 16.44
CA PRO A 113 -1.49 -0.23 15.23
C PRO A 113 -2.69 -1.14 15.53
N PRO A 114 -3.68 -1.29 14.61
CA PRO A 114 -4.74 -2.26 14.75
C PRO A 114 -4.08 -3.59 15.06
N LYS A 115 -4.49 -4.20 16.17
CA LYS A 115 -4.14 -5.58 16.41
C LYS A 115 -4.89 -6.37 15.34
N PHE A 116 -4.20 -6.76 14.28
CA PHE A 116 -4.67 -7.88 13.49
C PHE A 116 -4.67 -9.06 14.44
N SER A 117 -5.83 -9.37 15.02
CA SER A 117 -6.04 -10.68 15.60
C SER A 117 -5.71 -11.70 14.51
N ILE A 118 -5.13 -12.82 14.91
CA ILE A 118 -5.06 -14.03 14.09
C ILE A 118 -6.39 -14.09 13.31
N LEU A 119 -6.32 -14.13 11.98
CA LEU A 119 -7.48 -14.42 11.15
C LEU A 119 -7.94 -15.81 11.59
N HIS A 120 -8.76 -15.87 12.63
CA HIS A 120 -9.50 -17.05 12.95
C HIS A 120 -10.45 -17.23 11.78
N ASP A 121 -10.48 -18.43 11.19
CA ASP A 121 -11.41 -18.83 10.12
C ASP A 121 -12.90 -18.64 10.47
N ASN A 122 -13.20 -18.16 11.69
CA ASN A 122 -14.52 -17.92 12.23
C ASN A 122 -14.81 -16.44 12.56
N ILE A 123 -14.14 -15.47 11.92
CA ILE A 123 -14.65 -14.09 11.91
C ILE A 123 -15.98 -14.11 11.16
N LYS A 124 -17.09 -14.23 11.90
CA LYS A 124 -18.36 -13.68 11.43
C LYS A 124 -18.14 -12.18 11.29
N VAL A 125 -17.95 -11.74 10.05
CA VAL A 125 -17.87 -10.33 9.64
C VAL A 125 -19.17 -9.66 10.08
N TYR A 126 -19.20 -9.17 11.33
CA TYR A 126 -20.20 -8.23 11.82
C TYR A 126 -19.69 -6.82 11.52
N ASP A 127 -19.46 -6.53 10.24
CA ASP A 127 -19.80 -5.27 9.60
C ASP A 127 -19.52 -5.42 8.10
N SER A 128 -20.56 -5.68 7.30
CA SER A 128 -20.45 -5.48 5.86
C SER A 128 -21.79 -5.32 5.15
N GLU A 129 -22.96 -5.40 5.79
CA GLU A 129 -24.18 -5.10 5.04
C GLU A 129 -24.23 -3.63 4.61
N LEU A 130 -23.76 -2.69 5.43
CA LEU A 130 -23.74 -1.27 5.10
C LEU A 130 -22.61 -0.89 4.14
N GLU A 131 -21.38 -1.37 4.38
CA GLU A 131 -20.24 -1.13 3.48
C GLU A 131 -20.39 -1.85 2.15
N ARG A 132 -20.88 -3.09 2.14
CA ARG A 132 -21.20 -3.81 0.91
C ARG A 132 -22.40 -3.19 0.21
N ALA A 133 -23.40 -2.67 0.94
CA ALA A 133 -24.48 -1.88 0.34
C ALA A 133 -23.98 -0.55 -0.25
N LEU A 134 -23.02 0.12 0.39
CA LEU A 134 -22.39 1.35 -0.11
C LEU A 134 -21.55 1.08 -1.37
N GLN A 135 -20.71 0.03 -1.36
CA GLN A 135 -19.96 -0.42 -2.53
C GLN A 135 -20.90 -0.88 -3.66
N LEU A 136 -21.95 -1.63 -3.35
CA LEU A 136 -23.02 -1.98 -4.30
C LEU A 136 -23.76 -0.73 -4.80
N SER A 137 -23.92 0.32 -3.99
CA SER A 137 -24.59 1.56 -4.39
C SER A 137 -23.74 2.40 -5.35
N ASP A 138 -22.42 2.39 -5.20
CA ASP A 138 -21.50 3.05 -6.14
C ASP A 138 -21.28 2.22 -7.41
N LEU A 139 -21.36 0.88 -7.34
CA LEU A 139 -21.41 0.01 -8.51
C LEU A 139 -22.75 0.11 -9.27
N LYS A 140 -23.87 0.37 -8.58
CA LYS A 140 -25.19 0.64 -9.19
C LYS A 140 -25.23 1.92 -10.04
N LYS A 141 -24.20 2.78 -9.99
CA LYS A 141 -24.05 3.92 -10.92
C LYS A 141 -23.45 3.50 -12.27
N ILE A 142 -22.84 2.33 -12.36
CA ILE A 142 -22.32 1.78 -13.61
C ILE A 142 -23.47 1.05 -14.30
N SER A 143 -23.72 1.36 -15.57
CA SER A 143 -24.77 0.67 -16.32
C SER A 143 -24.46 -0.82 -16.45
N ALA A 144 -25.50 -1.65 -16.50
CA ALA A 144 -25.34 -3.10 -16.64
C ALA A 144 -24.49 -3.46 -17.87
N GLU A 145 -24.62 -2.71 -18.96
CA GLU A 145 -23.84 -2.88 -20.19
C GLU A 145 -22.35 -2.62 -19.95
N LYS A 146 -22.01 -1.59 -19.16
CA LYS A 146 -20.62 -1.26 -18.86
C LYS A 146 -19.99 -2.26 -17.89
N LEU A 147 -20.77 -2.83 -16.98
CA LEU A 147 -20.32 -3.95 -16.15
C LEU A 147 -20.04 -5.19 -16.99
N LYS A 148 -20.95 -5.56 -17.91
CA LYS A 148 -20.74 -6.67 -18.85
C LYS A 148 -19.48 -6.47 -19.70
N GLN A 149 -19.28 -5.28 -20.26
CA GLN A 149 -18.07 -4.95 -21.04
C GLN A 149 -16.78 -5.13 -20.23
N ASN A 150 -16.77 -4.69 -18.96
CA ASN A 150 -15.60 -4.84 -18.10
C ASN A 150 -15.36 -6.30 -17.72
N LEU A 151 -16.40 -7.06 -17.39
CA LEU A 151 -16.29 -8.49 -17.09
C LEU A 151 -15.75 -9.28 -18.29
N LYS A 152 -16.27 -8.99 -19.49
CA LYS A 152 -15.77 -9.57 -20.74
C LYS A 152 -14.28 -9.29 -20.96
N LYS A 153 -13.85 -8.05 -20.70
CA LYS A 153 -12.45 -7.67 -20.80
C LYS A 153 -11.55 -8.41 -19.80
N ILE A 154 -12.01 -8.58 -18.56
CA ILE A 154 -11.29 -9.36 -17.54
C ILE A 154 -11.09 -10.79 -18.01
N TRP A 155 -12.13 -11.41 -18.56
CA TRP A 155 -12.04 -12.76 -19.13
C TRP A 155 -11.03 -12.85 -20.28
N GLU A 156 -11.10 -11.92 -21.23
CA GLU A 156 -10.18 -11.87 -22.38
C GLU A 156 -8.71 -11.70 -21.96
N GLU A 157 -8.45 -10.92 -20.90
CA GLU A 157 -7.10 -10.73 -20.34
C GLU A 157 -6.61 -11.94 -19.53
N ALA A 158 -7.53 -12.65 -18.87
CA ALA A 158 -7.22 -13.74 -17.96
C ALA A 158 -7.21 -15.13 -18.62
N ILE A 159 -7.62 -15.28 -19.88
CA ILE A 159 -7.71 -16.60 -20.55
C ILE A 159 -6.38 -17.36 -20.63
N LEU A 160 -5.25 -16.65 -20.52
CA LEU A 160 -3.89 -17.21 -20.50
C LEU A 160 -3.28 -17.25 -19.09
N ASP A 161 -4.02 -16.79 -18.08
CA ASP A 161 -3.60 -16.83 -16.68
C ASP A 161 -3.83 -18.25 -16.12
N PHE A 162 -2.86 -18.76 -15.38
CA PHE A 162 -2.98 -20.08 -14.74
C PHE A 162 -3.76 -20.01 -13.43
N ASP A 163 -3.91 -18.81 -12.87
CA ASP A 163 -4.53 -18.59 -11.55
C ASP A 163 -6.00 -18.12 -11.64
N PHE A 164 -6.57 -18.04 -12.85
CA PHE A 164 -7.95 -17.59 -13.06
C PHE A 164 -8.67 -18.47 -14.08
N ASP A 165 -9.59 -19.31 -13.59
CA ASP A 165 -10.28 -20.31 -14.42
C ASP A 165 -11.76 -19.97 -14.71
N LEU A 166 -12.45 -20.88 -15.41
CA LEU A 166 -13.87 -20.75 -15.75
C LEU A 166 -14.77 -20.65 -14.50
N ILE A 167 -14.41 -21.36 -13.43
CA ILE A 167 -15.18 -21.39 -12.18
C ILE A 167 -15.02 -20.04 -11.47
N ASP A 168 -13.81 -19.49 -11.45
CA ASP A 168 -13.54 -18.15 -10.93
C ASP A 168 -14.35 -17.09 -11.67
N PHE A 169 -14.39 -17.18 -13.00
CA PHE A 169 -15.15 -16.25 -13.82
C PHE A 169 -16.67 -16.39 -13.65
N GLU A 170 -17.18 -17.62 -13.50
CA GLU A 170 -18.60 -17.89 -13.22
C GLU A 170 -19.02 -17.25 -11.89
N ASN A 171 -18.22 -17.44 -10.83
CA ASN A 171 -18.44 -16.84 -9.52
C ASN A 171 -18.41 -15.30 -9.58
N LEU A 172 -17.49 -14.74 -10.36
CA LEU A 172 -17.41 -13.30 -10.58
C LEU A 172 -18.66 -12.76 -11.26
N CYS A 173 -19.12 -13.37 -12.36
CA CYS A 173 -20.35 -12.97 -13.06
C CYS A 173 -21.59 -13.04 -12.13
N ALA A 174 -21.71 -14.13 -11.37
CA ALA A 174 -22.81 -14.33 -10.42
C ALA A 174 -22.83 -13.26 -9.32
N SER A 175 -21.66 -12.78 -8.87
CA SER A 175 -21.55 -11.72 -7.86
C SER A 175 -22.16 -10.37 -8.32
N TYR A 176 -22.23 -10.15 -9.63
CA TYR A 176 -22.87 -8.98 -10.27
C TYR A 176 -24.28 -9.28 -10.81
N GLY A 177 -24.78 -10.51 -10.64
CA GLY A 177 -26.12 -10.91 -11.09
C GLY A 177 -26.22 -11.24 -12.59
N PHE A 178 -25.11 -11.61 -13.24
CA PHE A 178 -25.09 -12.03 -14.64
C PHE A 178 -24.71 -13.52 -14.77
N SER A 179 -25.21 -14.20 -15.81
CA SER A 179 -24.62 -15.46 -16.26
C SER A 179 -23.37 -15.21 -17.11
N MET A 180 -22.53 -16.23 -17.32
CA MET A 180 -21.39 -16.10 -18.22
C MET A 180 -21.84 -15.89 -19.67
N GLU A 181 -22.91 -16.55 -20.09
CA GLU A 181 -23.50 -16.38 -21.42
C GLU A 181 -23.99 -14.95 -21.65
N ASP A 182 -24.55 -14.31 -20.61
CA ASP A 182 -24.99 -12.91 -20.65
C ASP A 182 -23.85 -11.91 -20.86
N VAL A 183 -22.61 -12.31 -20.53
CA VAL A 183 -21.40 -11.47 -20.58
C VAL A 183 -20.56 -11.78 -21.82
N LEU A 184 -20.42 -13.06 -22.19
CA LEU A 184 -19.52 -13.53 -23.24
C LEU A 184 -20.19 -13.65 -24.60
N ASP A 185 -21.52 -13.73 -24.66
CA ASP A 185 -22.31 -13.97 -25.88
C ASP A 185 -22.09 -15.38 -26.49
N TYR A 186 -21.48 -16.31 -25.76
CA TYR A 186 -21.34 -17.72 -26.12
C TYR A 186 -21.34 -18.61 -24.86
N ASN A 187 -21.58 -19.90 -25.04
CA ASN A 187 -21.46 -20.88 -23.94
C ASN A 187 -19.97 -21.26 -23.78
N PRO A 188 -19.30 -20.89 -22.66
CA PRO A 188 -17.89 -21.18 -22.48
C PRO A 188 -17.59 -22.65 -22.21
N TYR A 189 -18.61 -23.45 -21.88
CA TYR A 189 -18.53 -24.90 -21.73
C TYR A 189 -18.84 -25.66 -23.03
N ALA A 190 -19.12 -24.95 -24.13
CA ALA A 190 -19.33 -25.60 -25.41
C ALA A 190 -18.04 -26.27 -25.89
N LEU A 191 -18.09 -27.59 -26.07
CA LEU A 191 -17.00 -28.34 -26.67
C LEU A 191 -17.00 -28.08 -28.18
N PRO A 192 -15.84 -27.81 -28.80
CA PRO A 192 -15.76 -27.66 -30.24
C PRO A 192 -16.15 -28.97 -30.93
N GLU A 193 -16.88 -28.86 -32.03
CA GLU A 193 -17.16 -30.03 -32.87
C GLU A 193 -15.88 -30.52 -33.53
N MET A 194 -15.60 -31.81 -33.39
CA MET A 194 -14.42 -32.45 -33.96
C MET A 194 -14.84 -33.63 -34.82
N LYS A 195 -14.15 -33.81 -35.95
CA LYS A 195 -14.24 -35.04 -36.76
C LYS A 195 -12.88 -35.70 -36.89
N GLY A 196 -12.89 -37.01 -37.13
CA GLY A 196 -11.71 -37.74 -37.57
C GLY A 196 -11.49 -37.56 -39.08
N GLU A 197 -10.30 -37.14 -39.48
CA GLU A 197 -9.85 -37.14 -40.88
C GLU A 197 -8.66 -38.08 -41.05
N LEU A 198 -8.61 -38.76 -42.20
CA LEU A 198 -7.48 -39.61 -42.56
C LEU A 198 -6.28 -38.75 -42.98
N THR A 199 -5.15 -38.99 -42.34
CA THR A 199 -3.85 -38.43 -42.72
C THR A 199 -3.26 -39.18 -43.90
N GLU A 200 -2.31 -38.57 -44.62
CA GLU A 200 -1.60 -39.19 -45.75
C GLU A 200 -0.91 -40.52 -45.37
N CYS A 201 -0.59 -40.70 -44.09
CA CYS A 201 0.03 -41.88 -43.52
C CYS A 201 -0.97 -43.03 -43.23
N GLY A 202 -2.27 -42.83 -43.47
CA GLY A 202 -3.32 -43.81 -43.18
C GLY A 202 -3.88 -43.78 -41.74
N ASN A 203 -3.37 -42.92 -40.87
CA ASN A 203 -3.85 -42.76 -39.49
C ASN A 203 -4.95 -41.69 -39.40
N THR A 204 -5.86 -41.79 -38.44
CA THR A 204 -6.91 -40.79 -38.21
C THR A 204 -6.44 -39.70 -37.24
N GLN A 205 -6.63 -38.44 -37.61
CA GLN A 205 -6.39 -37.27 -36.75
C GLN A 205 -7.70 -36.53 -36.48
N LEU A 206 -7.88 -36.02 -35.26
CA LEU A 206 -9.00 -35.13 -34.94
C LEU A 206 -8.73 -33.74 -35.51
N VAL A 207 -9.71 -33.21 -36.23
CA VAL A 207 -9.71 -31.84 -36.77
C VAL A 207 -10.93 -31.08 -36.28
N LEU A 208 -10.75 -29.79 -36.03
CA LEU A 208 -11.83 -28.87 -35.65
C LEU A 208 -12.73 -28.60 -36.84
N ILE A 209 -14.04 -28.55 -36.58
CA ILE A 209 -15.06 -28.12 -37.54
C ILE A 209 -15.39 -26.66 -37.20
N PHE A 210 -15.25 -25.77 -38.19
CA PHE A 210 -15.55 -24.33 -38.08
C PHE A 210 -16.77 -23.98 -38.94
#